data_AF-A0A8I0Q3E4-F1
#
_entry.id   AF-A0A8I0Q3E4-F1
#
_cell.length_a   1.000
_cell.length_b   1.000
_cell.length_c   1.000
_cell.angle_alpha   90.00
_cell.angle_beta   90.00
_cell.angle_gamma   90.00
#
_symmetry.space_group_name_H-M   'P 1'
#
loop_
_entity.id
_entity.type
_entity.pdbx_description
1 polymer ?
#
loop_
_entity_poly.entity_id
_entity_poly.type
_entity_poly.pdbx_seq_one_letter_code
_entity_poly.pdbx_strand_id
1 'polypeptide(L)' 'VSQRDREIFNEFDGRNHHELARKFGVSLQWIYSVVKRVRKEELDRMQGKLFDGESDADTGKKE' A
#
# COMPACT_ATOMS: atom_id res chain seq x y z
N VAL A 1 -5.45 -2.92 -8.35
CA VAL A 1 -4.18 -2.19 -8.58
C VAL A 1 -3.79 -2.23 -10.07
N SER A 2 -3.17 -1.19 -10.63
CA SER A 2 -2.72 -1.18 -12.05
C SER A 2 -1.47 -2.03 -12.29
N GLN A 3 -1.17 -2.42 -13.54
CA GLN A 3 0.07 -3.13 -13.87
C GLN A 3 1.31 -2.31 -13.49
N ARG A 4 1.30 -1.00 -13.78
CA ARG A 4 2.39 -0.08 -13.40
C ARG A 4 2.61 -0.02 -11.89
N ASP A 5 1.53 -0.01 -11.11
CA ASP A 5 1.60 0.02 -9.64
C ASP A 5 2.26 -1.27 -9.09
N ARG A 6 1.99 -2.42 -9.72
CA ARG A 6 2.65 -3.70 -9.38
C ARG A 6 4.13 -3.69 -9.73
N GLU A 7 4.50 -3.13 -10.88
CA GLU A 7 5.91 -2.97 -11.27
C GLU A 7 6.67 -2.12 -10.26
N ILE A 8 6.11 -0.96 -9.88
CA ILE A 8 6.69 -0.09 -8.85
C ILE A 8 6.86 -0.82 -7.53
N PHE A 9 5.85 -1.60 -7.10
CA PHE A 9 5.92 -2.38 -5.87
C PHE A 9 6.94 -3.52 -5.95
N ASN A 10 7.08 -4.18 -7.09
CA ASN A 10 8.07 -5.24 -7.29
C ASN A 10 9.51 -4.71 -7.26
N GLU A 11 9.73 -3.48 -7.72
CA GLU A 11 11.04 -2.81 -7.67
C GLU A 11 11.33 -2.11 -6.33
N PHE A 12 10.38 -2.12 -5.40
CA PHE A 12 10.50 -1.43 -4.13
C PHE A 12 11.28 -2.26 -3.10
N ASP A 13 12.40 -1.72 -2.59
CA ASP A 13 13.27 -2.38 -1.60
C ASP A 13 12.98 -1.94 -0.15
N GLY A 14 12.03 -1.01 0.04
CA GLY A 14 11.71 -0.42 1.34
C GLY A 14 12.28 0.98 1.56
N ARG A 15 13.34 1.37 0.83
CA ARG A 15 14.07 2.63 1.06
C ARG A 15 14.22 3.49 -0.20
N ASN A 16 14.08 2.91 -1.39
CA ASN A 16 14.30 3.53 -2.70
C ASN A 16 13.14 4.40 -3.23
N HIS A 17 12.28 4.98 -2.37
CA HIS A 17 11.11 5.76 -2.79
C HIS A 17 11.47 6.92 -3.74
N HIS A 18 12.58 7.61 -3.47
CA HIS A 18 13.04 8.73 -4.30
C HIS A 18 13.52 8.28 -5.68
N GLU A 19 14.15 7.11 -5.76
CA GLU A 19 14.63 6.54 -7.02
C GLU A 19 13.46 6.09 -7.88
N LEU A 20 12.47 5.43 -7.29
CA LEU A 20 11.23 5.04 -7.97
C LEU A 20 10.45 6.26 -8.45
N ALA A 21 10.35 7.31 -7.64
CA ALA A 21 9.69 8.56 -8.04
C ALA A 21 10.32 9.16 -9.30
N ARG A 22 11.66 9.18 -9.39
CA ARG A 22 12.40 9.65 -10.58
C ARG A 22 12.22 8.70 -11.76
N LYS A 23 12.40 7.40 -11.56
CA LYS A 23 12.30 6.37 -12.61
C LYS A 23 10.93 6.34 -13.27
N PHE A 24 9.88 6.44 -12.47
CA PHE A 24 8.50 6.40 -12.96
C PHE A 24 7.91 7.78 -13.23
N GLY A 25 8.63 8.89 -12.98
CA GLY A 25 8.13 10.25 -13.24
C GLY A 25 6.89 10.61 -12.41
N VAL A 26 6.87 10.20 -11.15
CA VAL A 26 5.73 10.36 -10.23
C VAL A 26 6.18 11.04 -8.94
N SER A 27 5.22 11.55 -8.16
CA SER A 27 5.53 12.16 -6.87
C SER A 27 5.89 11.11 -5.81
N LEU A 28 6.70 11.50 -4.84
CA LEU A 28 7.06 10.65 -3.70
C LEU A 28 5.83 10.17 -2.92
N GLN A 29 4.87 11.08 -2.70
CA GLN A 29 3.56 10.78 -2.07
C GLN A 29 2.78 9.71 -2.84
N TRP A 30 2.88 9.71 -4.17
CA TRP A 30 2.22 8.72 -5.00
C TRP A 30 2.88 7.35 -4.86
N ILE A 31 4.22 7.26 -4.76
CA ILE A 31 4.93 5.99 -4.46
C ILE A 31 4.46 5.40 -3.13
N TYR A 32 4.38 6.20 -2.06
CA TYR A 32 3.84 5.73 -0.78
C TYR A 32 2.42 5.17 -0.91
N SER A 33 1.58 5.86 -1.69
CA SER A 33 0.19 5.44 -1.95
C SER A 33 0.12 4.15 -2.77
N VAL A 34 1.03 3.94 -3.72
CA VAL A 34 1.16 2.68 -4.47
C VAL A 34 1.53 1.55 -3.52
N VAL A 35 2.62 1.70 -2.77
CA VAL A 35 3.12 0.67 -1.84
C VAL A 35 2.03 0.25 -0.85
N LYS A 36 1.31 1.22 -0.27
CA LYS A 36 0.20 0.94 0.66
C LYS A 36 -0.93 0.15 -0.01
N ARG A 37 -1.32 0.51 -1.24
CA ARG A 37 -2.41 -0.15 -1.98
C ARG A 37 -2.04 -1.58 -2.38
N VAL A 38 -0.86 -1.79 -2.96
CA VAL A 38 -0.43 -3.13 -3.39
C VAL A 38 -0.24 -4.05 -2.19
N ARG A 39 0.37 -3.56 -1.10
CA ARG A 39 0.53 -4.36 0.13
C ARG A 39 -0.80 -4.77 0.74
N LYS A 40 -1.82 -3.89 0.72
CA LYS A 40 -3.17 -4.25 1.18
C LYS A 40 -3.79 -5.33 0.30
N GLU A 41 -3.67 -5.23 -1.02
CA GLU A 41 -4.20 -6.24 -1.96
C GLU A 41 -3.50 -7.61 -1.77
N GLU A 42 -2.17 -7.62 -1.59
CA GLU A 42 -1.42 -8.87 -1.35
C GLU A 42 -1.80 -9.52 -0.01
N LEU A 43 -1.97 -8.73 1.05
CA LEU A 43 -2.44 -9.23 2.34
C LEU A 43 -3.86 -9.79 2.24
N ASP A 44 -4.76 -9.09 1.55
CA ASP A 44 -6.14 -9.54 1.33
C ASP A 44 -6.20 -10.86 0.53
N ARG A 45 -5.31 -11.01 -0.46
CA ARG A 45 -5.16 -12.27 -1.23
C ARG A 45 -4.60 -13.41 -0.40
N MET A 46 -3.54 -13.18 0.37
CA MET A 46 -2.86 -14.23 1.13
C MET A 46 -3.68 -14.70 2.34
N GLN A 47 -4.30 -13.76 3.05
CA GLN A 47 -5.02 -14.06 4.28
C GLN A 47 -6.48 -14.43 4.02
N GLY A 48 -7.04 -14.05 2.86
CA GLY A 48 -8.48 -13.98 2.68
C GLY A 48 -9.09 -12.93 3.61
N LYS A 49 -10.33 -12.53 3.37
CA LYS A 49 -11.07 -11.58 4.21
C LYS A 49 -11.38 -12.19 5.57
N LEU A 50 -10.40 -12.21 6.46
CA LEU A 50 -10.55 -12.74 7.82
C LEU A 50 -11.48 -11.86 8.67
N PHE A 51 -11.66 -10.60 8.26
CA PHE A 51 -12.52 -9.61 8.91
C PHE A 51 -13.22 -8.72 7.86
N ASP A 52 -14.21 -9.25 7.15
CA ASP A 52 -15.11 -8.43 6.30
C ASP A 52 -16.37 -7.96 7.07
N GLY A 53 -16.45 -8.23 8.38
CA GLY A 53 -17.67 -8.08 9.17
C GLY A 53 -17.57 -7.26 10.46
N GLU A 54 -16.44 -6.65 10.79
CA GLU A 54 -16.37 -5.72 11.93
C GLU A 54 -16.15 -4.30 11.41
N SER A 55 -17.30 -3.66 11.17
CA SER A 55 -17.43 -2.22 11.19
C SER A 55 -16.84 -1.68 12.49
N ASP A 56 -16.17 -0.52 12.37
CA ASP A 56 -15.64 0.31 13.45
C ASP A 56 -16.44 0.22 14.76
N ALA A 57 -15.95 -0.56 15.71
CA ALA A 57 -16.42 -0.56 17.09
C ALA A 57 -15.26 -0.89 18.04
N ASP A 58 -14.31 0.02 18.20
CA ASP A 58 -13.75 0.25 19.54
C ASP A 58 -13.25 1.69 19.73
N THR A 59 -14.15 2.46 20.32
CA THR A 59 -13.94 3.56 21.26
C THR A 59 -12.57 3.62 21.94
N GLY A 60 -11.84 4.71 21.71
CA GLY A 60 -10.61 5.03 22.43
C GLY A 60 -10.37 6.53 22.62
N LYS A 61 -11.38 7.26 23.12
CA LYS A 61 -11.17 8.60 23.71
C LYS A 61 -10.33 8.43 24.99
N LYS A 62 -9.13 9.01 25.04
CA LYS A 62 -8.39 9.35 26.27
C LYS A 62 -7.71 10.71 26.01
N GLU A 63 -8.36 11.78 26.46
CA GLU A 63 -8.06 12.55 27.69
C GLU A 63 -6.76 13.37 27.56
#